data_AF-A0A9P1FJH3-F1
#
_entry.id   AF-A0A9P1FJH3-F1
#
_cell.length_a   1.000
_cell.length_b   1.000
_cell.length_c   1.000
_cell.angle_alpha   90.00
_cell.angle_beta   90.00
_cell.angle_gamma   90.00
#
_symmetry.space_group_name_H-M   'P 1'
#
loop_
_entity.id
_entity.type
_entity.pdbx_description
1 polymer ?
#
loop_
_entity_poly.entity_id
_entity_poly.type
_entity_poly.pdbx_seq_one_letter_code
_entity_poly.pdbx_strand_id
1 'polypeptide(L)'
;MGHELGNELFAVVEQVQPELAPKLTGMLLQLGEDECWACLEDHEKLAERLDEAMAILDGVHAEAGPSVPRPAETRVDPEDGVARREPPRTFQELQKRYAGQYSSQEIKEYWDHCKAAAKAPAAKVAAKAGPQAPKAAPTRAKAPEPAKAASAKAPAKAPAQVPASPAKAPTKAPAKAPTKAPAKAPAKEVIPRLRAWLAKLQLEHYLAAAEQWAEEQGAVSLEELVEFGEDMAKDLKMKALERKRVVEQGEAVFKEVEAMPDEVAEVADSDHDNDDGEGDDGDDDFHEGRNAQLDTERDIAALSRVDVEPPDPEPPRARPAPARATRPAAQRQPEPPAQPEPRRFARGQGFGGEETGAENGGYYNKSSSTGEERRIDPEDGKAKTFKELQAEYTHLYSPHEISEYWNECAVAGSTAKPAPPASPAPQAPKPAPQGKSQPWGAGGSKLRF
;
A
#
# COMPACT_ATOMS: atom_id res chain seq x y z
N MET A 1 29.96 -38.44 -0.32
CA MET A 1 30.25 -37.22 0.48
C MET A 1 29.03 -36.31 0.51
N GLY A 2 28.54 -35.76 -0.62
CA GLY A 2 27.33 -34.91 -0.60
C GLY A 2 26.05 -35.49 0.05
N HIS A 3 25.90 -36.83 0.12
CA HIS A 3 24.73 -37.46 0.74
C HIS A 3 24.74 -37.43 2.28
N GLU A 4 25.94 -37.36 2.90
CA GLU A 4 26.08 -37.23 4.36
C GLU A 4 25.84 -35.77 4.77
N LEU A 5 26.43 -34.83 4.02
CA LEU A 5 26.23 -33.39 4.20
C LEU A 5 24.75 -32.99 4.10
N GLY A 6 24.03 -33.52 3.11
CA GLY A 6 22.60 -33.27 2.96
C GLY A 6 21.77 -33.77 4.15
N ASN A 7 22.14 -34.88 4.76
CA ASN A 7 21.42 -35.42 5.92
C ASN A 7 21.65 -34.57 7.19
N GLU A 8 22.89 -34.13 7.42
CA GLU A 8 23.20 -33.25 8.56
C GLU A 8 22.50 -31.90 8.41
N LEU A 9 22.58 -31.30 7.22
CA LEU A 9 21.89 -30.05 6.93
C LEU A 9 20.37 -30.19 7.06
N PHE A 10 19.78 -31.29 6.57
CA PHE A 10 18.36 -31.56 6.74
C PHE A 10 17.94 -31.64 8.21
N ALA A 11 18.71 -32.34 9.05
CA ALA A 11 18.39 -32.49 10.47
C ALA A 11 18.42 -31.16 11.23
N VAL A 12 19.25 -30.20 10.82
CA VAL A 12 19.28 -28.84 11.39
C VAL A 12 18.12 -28.00 10.87
N VAL A 13 17.87 -28.03 9.56
CA VAL A 13 16.78 -27.25 8.93
C VAL A 13 15.41 -27.74 9.38
N GLU A 14 15.21 -29.05 9.59
CA GLU A 14 13.96 -29.64 10.08
C GLU A 14 13.57 -29.13 11.49
N GLN A 15 14.56 -28.78 12.32
CA GLN A 15 14.29 -28.19 13.64
C GLN A 15 13.75 -26.76 13.55
N VAL A 16 14.12 -26.03 12.50
CA VAL A 16 13.69 -24.63 12.28
C VAL A 16 12.39 -24.58 11.48
N GLN A 17 12.30 -25.35 10.39
CA GLN A 17 11.22 -25.28 9.42
C GLN A 17 10.84 -26.68 8.88
N PRO A 18 10.11 -27.51 9.65
CA PRO A 18 9.87 -28.92 9.31
C PRO A 18 9.09 -29.09 7.98
N GLU A 19 8.17 -28.19 7.66
CA GLU A 19 7.36 -28.29 6.44
C GLU A 19 8.14 -28.01 5.16
N LEU A 20 9.14 -27.11 5.21
CA LEU A 20 9.92 -26.70 4.04
C LEU A 20 11.33 -27.30 4.01
N ALA A 21 11.73 -28.06 5.05
CA ALA A 21 13.07 -28.61 5.19
C ALA A 21 13.58 -29.34 3.93
N PRO A 22 12.80 -30.23 3.27
CA PRO A 22 13.30 -30.90 2.05
C PRO A 22 13.64 -29.92 0.92
N LYS A 23 12.89 -28.82 0.82
CA LYS A 23 13.04 -27.82 -0.24
C LYS A 23 14.18 -26.86 0.08
N LEU A 24 14.27 -26.38 1.31
CA LEU A 24 15.33 -25.49 1.79
C LEU A 24 16.70 -26.19 1.76
N THR A 25 16.79 -27.43 2.24
CA THR A 25 18.03 -28.23 2.12
C THR A 25 18.44 -28.43 0.67
N GLY A 26 17.47 -28.66 -0.23
CA GLY A 26 17.73 -28.77 -1.66
C GLY A 26 18.27 -27.47 -2.30
N MET A 27 17.82 -26.31 -1.82
CA MET A 27 18.32 -25.00 -2.27
C MET A 27 19.72 -24.70 -1.71
N LEU A 28 19.98 -25.01 -0.43
CA LEU A 28 21.30 -24.82 0.18
C LEU A 28 22.37 -25.71 -0.46
N LEU A 29 22.04 -26.96 -0.81
CA LEU A 29 22.97 -27.86 -1.50
C LEU A 29 23.40 -27.35 -2.89
N GLN A 30 22.67 -26.41 -3.50
CA GLN A 30 23.05 -25.79 -4.77
C GLN A 30 24.17 -24.74 -4.62
N LEU A 31 24.42 -24.26 -3.39
CA LEU A 31 25.49 -23.30 -3.08
C LEU A 31 26.90 -23.94 -3.16
N GLY A 32 26.97 -25.26 -3.05
CA GLY A 32 28.23 -26.03 -3.06
C GLY A 32 28.60 -26.59 -1.69
N GLU A 33 29.49 -27.58 -1.68
CA GLU A 33 29.85 -28.33 -0.45
C GLU A 33 30.55 -27.43 0.59
N ASP A 34 31.44 -26.53 0.17
CA ASP A 34 32.16 -25.63 1.07
C ASP A 34 31.24 -24.63 1.78
N GLU A 35 30.24 -24.08 1.08
CA GLU A 35 29.27 -23.16 1.68
C GLU A 35 28.34 -23.89 2.65
N CYS A 36 27.95 -25.13 2.33
CA CYS A 36 27.12 -25.95 3.22
C CYS A 36 27.85 -26.29 4.53
N TRP A 37 29.15 -26.62 4.47
CA TRP A 37 29.95 -26.83 5.68
C TRP A 37 30.08 -25.55 6.51
N ALA A 38 30.31 -24.40 5.87
CA ALA A 38 30.36 -23.12 6.59
C ALA A 38 29.03 -22.77 7.26
N CYS A 39 27.89 -23.18 6.70
CA CYS A 39 26.59 -23.02 7.35
C CYS A 39 26.39 -24.00 8.52
N LEU A 40 26.95 -25.21 8.45
CA LEU A 40 26.89 -26.15 9.58
C LEU A 40 27.81 -25.74 10.74
N GLU A 41 28.92 -25.06 10.46
CA GLU A 41 29.84 -24.53 11.48
C GLU A 41 29.32 -23.24 12.13
N ASP A 42 28.53 -22.44 11.41
CA ASP A 42 28.03 -21.14 11.84
C ASP A 42 26.50 -21.04 11.69
N HIS A 43 25.80 -21.10 12.82
CA HIS A 43 24.34 -21.01 12.88
C HIS A 43 23.79 -19.65 12.41
N GLU A 44 24.51 -18.54 12.58
CA GLU A 44 24.05 -17.24 12.08
C GLU A 44 24.08 -17.21 10.55
N LYS A 45 25.17 -17.72 9.98
CA LYS A 45 25.29 -17.85 8.52
C LYS A 45 24.23 -18.78 7.93
N LEU A 46 23.91 -19.89 8.61
CA LEU A 46 22.82 -20.77 8.18
C LEU A 46 21.46 -20.05 8.24
N ALA A 47 21.19 -19.27 9.28
CA ALA A 47 19.95 -18.51 9.41
C ALA A 47 19.81 -17.49 8.26
N GLU A 48 20.86 -16.73 7.95
CA GLU A 48 20.87 -15.79 6.81
C GLU A 48 20.55 -16.49 5.49
N ARG A 49 21.17 -17.66 5.23
CA ARG A 49 20.91 -18.43 4.00
C ARG A 49 19.52 -19.04 3.96
N LEU A 50 18.96 -19.41 5.10
CA LEU A 50 17.58 -19.89 5.20
C LEU A 50 16.59 -18.75 4.93
N ASP A 51 16.84 -17.55 5.47
CA ASP A 51 16.02 -16.36 5.20
C ASP A 51 16.04 -16.00 3.70
N GLU A 52 17.22 -16.02 3.07
CA GLU A 52 17.35 -15.84 1.62
C GLU A 52 16.53 -16.89 0.85
N ALA A 53 16.62 -18.16 1.24
CA ALA A 53 15.90 -19.25 0.60
C ALA A 53 14.38 -19.14 0.79
N MET A 54 13.91 -18.74 1.97
CA MET A 54 12.49 -18.50 2.26
C MET A 54 11.96 -17.31 1.46
N ALA A 55 12.69 -16.20 1.38
CA ALA A 55 12.31 -15.05 0.56
C ALA A 55 12.15 -15.40 -0.94
N ILE A 56 12.96 -16.34 -1.45
CA ILE A 56 12.82 -16.88 -2.80
C ILE A 56 11.53 -17.73 -2.92
N LEU A 57 11.21 -18.54 -1.92
CA LEU A 57 10.02 -19.39 -1.92
C LEU A 57 8.72 -18.59 -1.81
N ASP A 58 8.72 -17.50 -1.07
CA ASP A 58 7.57 -16.59 -0.91
C ASP A 58 7.34 -15.70 -2.14
N GLY A 59 8.20 -15.81 -3.16
CA GLY A 59 8.06 -15.05 -4.41
C GLY A 59 8.39 -13.56 -4.26
N VAL A 60 8.93 -13.15 -3.10
CA VAL A 60 9.34 -11.77 -2.83
C VAL A 60 10.62 -11.40 -3.61
N HIS A 61 11.38 -12.40 -4.07
CA HIS A 61 12.50 -12.23 -4.99
C HIS A 61 12.36 -13.06 -6.28
N ALA A 62 11.35 -12.73 -7.11
CA ALA A 62 11.58 -12.77 -8.54
C ALA A 62 12.47 -11.56 -8.89
N GLU A 63 13.66 -11.79 -9.47
CA GLU A 63 14.62 -10.78 -9.99
C GLU A 63 15.80 -10.36 -9.08
N ALA A 64 16.56 -11.31 -8.52
CA ALA A 64 17.94 -11.06 -8.05
C ALA A 64 18.95 -12.14 -8.50
N GLY A 65 18.92 -12.53 -9.78
CA GLY A 65 20.11 -13.13 -10.41
C GLY A 65 21.20 -12.07 -10.63
N PRO A 66 22.45 -12.44 -11.03
CA PRO A 66 23.50 -11.49 -11.40
C PRO A 66 23.06 -10.69 -12.63
N SER A 67 22.31 -9.62 -12.36
CA SER A 67 21.65 -8.82 -13.36
C SER A 67 22.67 -7.92 -14.04
N VAL A 68 22.59 -7.90 -15.37
CA VAL A 68 23.03 -6.76 -16.16
C VAL A 68 22.57 -5.50 -15.43
N PRO A 69 23.46 -4.55 -15.08
CA PRO A 69 23.12 -3.43 -14.22
C PRO A 69 21.88 -2.74 -14.78
N ARG A 70 20.77 -2.89 -14.05
CA ARG A 70 19.52 -2.20 -14.38
C ARG A 70 19.88 -0.71 -14.43
N PRO A 71 19.53 0.02 -15.50
CA PRO A 71 19.92 1.42 -15.63
C PRO A 71 19.37 2.15 -14.40
N ALA A 72 20.29 2.67 -13.58
CA ALA A 72 19.95 3.34 -12.34
C ALA A 72 18.88 4.39 -12.62
N GLU A 73 17.82 4.40 -11.80
CA GLU A 73 16.74 5.36 -11.94
C GLU A 73 17.34 6.77 -11.82
N THR A 74 17.10 7.60 -12.82
CA THR A 74 17.55 8.99 -12.84
C THR A 74 16.38 9.92 -12.61
N ARG A 75 16.55 10.88 -11.69
CA ARG A 75 15.53 11.88 -11.34
C ARG A 75 16.09 13.28 -11.55
N VAL A 76 15.18 14.22 -11.78
CA VAL A 76 15.50 15.65 -11.93
C VAL A 76 15.28 16.32 -10.59
N ASP A 77 16.36 16.91 -10.06
CA ASP A 77 16.36 17.69 -8.84
C ASP A 77 15.56 19.00 -9.05
N PRO A 78 14.50 19.26 -8.28
CA PRO A 78 13.70 20.47 -8.42
C PRO A 78 14.49 21.76 -8.14
N GLU A 79 15.58 21.72 -7.36
CA GLU A 79 16.42 22.89 -7.09
C GLU A 79 17.36 23.26 -8.25
N ASP A 80 17.70 22.32 -9.14
CA ASP A 80 18.62 22.62 -10.26
C ASP A 80 18.00 23.53 -11.33
N GLY A 81 16.70 23.82 -11.23
CA GLY A 81 16.03 24.86 -12.00
C GLY A 81 15.87 24.54 -13.48
N VAL A 82 14.71 24.89 -14.03
CA VAL A 82 14.35 24.66 -15.45
C VAL A 82 15.31 25.34 -16.45
N ALA A 83 16.14 26.27 -15.99
CA ALA A 83 17.02 27.09 -16.82
C ALA A 83 18.35 26.43 -17.20
N ARG A 84 18.84 25.46 -16.43
CA ARG A 84 20.06 24.71 -16.77
C ARG A 84 19.66 23.29 -17.11
N ARG A 85 19.92 22.88 -18.35
CA ARG A 85 19.75 21.49 -18.81
C ARG A 85 20.79 20.59 -18.14
N GLU A 86 20.77 20.48 -16.83
CA GLU A 86 21.60 19.52 -16.13
C GLU A 86 21.06 18.11 -16.37
N PRO A 87 21.95 17.12 -16.59
CA PRO A 87 21.53 15.75 -16.81
C PRO A 87 20.84 15.21 -15.54
N PRO A 88 19.81 14.35 -15.70
CA PRO A 88 19.15 13.74 -14.56
C PRO A 88 20.17 12.90 -13.78
N ARG A 89 20.18 13.04 -12.45
CA ARG A 89 21.16 12.39 -11.58
C ARG A 89 20.63 11.07 -11.08
N THR A 90 21.53 10.17 -10.74
CA THR A 90 21.24 8.93 -9.99
C THR A 90 21.16 9.21 -8.49
N PHE A 91 20.51 8.32 -7.74
CA PHE A 91 20.41 8.46 -6.28
C PHE A 91 21.79 8.52 -5.60
N GLN A 92 22.76 7.74 -6.09
CA GLN A 92 24.13 7.77 -5.57
C GLN A 92 24.83 9.12 -5.80
N GLU A 93 24.61 9.75 -6.95
CA GLU A 93 25.17 11.08 -7.22
C GLU A 93 24.53 12.15 -6.34
N LEU A 94 23.22 12.07 -6.11
CA LEU A 94 22.51 12.94 -5.18
C LEU A 94 23.05 12.75 -3.75
N GLN A 95 23.17 11.50 -3.29
CA GLN A 95 23.71 11.17 -1.97
C GLN A 95 25.13 11.69 -1.80
N LYS A 96 25.97 11.59 -2.83
CA LYS A 96 27.33 12.11 -2.80
C LYS A 96 27.37 13.64 -2.78
N ARG A 97 26.45 14.33 -3.46
CA ARG A 97 26.37 15.80 -3.47
C ARG A 97 25.95 16.37 -2.12
N TYR A 98 25.03 15.69 -1.45
CA TYR A 98 24.46 16.12 -0.16
C TYR A 98 25.09 15.42 1.05
N ALA A 99 26.10 14.56 0.83
CA ALA A 99 26.84 13.88 1.88
C ALA A 99 27.43 14.91 2.87
N GLY A 100 27.10 14.73 4.15
CA GLY A 100 27.57 15.59 5.24
C GLY A 100 26.72 16.84 5.49
N GLN A 101 25.74 17.15 4.64
CA GLN A 101 24.74 18.20 4.90
C GLN A 101 23.42 17.60 5.38
N TYR A 102 23.06 16.42 4.89
CA TYR A 102 21.83 15.71 5.23
C TYR A 102 22.12 14.25 5.55
N SER A 103 21.28 13.64 6.37
CA SER A 103 21.32 12.20 6.63
C SER A 103 20.91 11.40 5.38
N SER A 104 21.31 10.13 5.31
CA SER A 104 20.93 9.30 4.15
C SER A 104 19.42 9.07 4.04
N GLN A 105 18.67 9.17 5.14
CA GLN A 105 17.21 9.08 5.14
C GLN A 105 16.57 10.33 4.54
N GLU A 106 16.98 11.52 4.98
CA GLU A 106 16.49 12.81 4.43
C GLU A 106 16.78 12.92 2.92
N ILE A 107 17.95 12.46 2.47
CA ILE A 107 18.30 12.43 1.04
C ILE A 107 17.36 11.49 0.26
N LYS A 108 16.95 10.36 0.86
CA LYS A 108 16.00 9.42 0.25
C LYS A 108 14.60 10.00 0.15
N GLU A 109 14.10 10.60 1.23
CA GLU A 109 12.81 11.28 1.23
C GLU A 109 12.76 12.41 0.18
N TYR A 110 13.85 13.20 0.10
CA TYR A 110 14.00 14.22 -0.93
C TYR A 110 14.02 13.62 -2.35
N TRP A 111 14.75 12.53 -2.56
CA TRP A 111 14.76 11.80 -3.83
C TRP A 111 13.38 11.30 -4.25
N ASP A 112 12.58 10.84 -3.29
CA ASP A 112 11.21 10.39 -3.54
C ASP A 112 10.30 11.53 -4.00
N HIS A 113 10.61 12.77 -3.60
CA HIS A 113 9.93 13.99 -4.05
C HIS A 113 10.47 14.53 -5.40
N CYS A 114 11.64 14.07 -5.86
CA CYS A 114 12.21 14.46 -7.15
C CYS A 114 11.40 13.86 -8.32
N LYS A 115 11.24 14.63 -9.40
CA LYS A 115 10.48 14.19 -10.59
C LYS A 115 11.29 13.15 -11.37
N ALA A 116 10.70 11.99 -11.63
CA ALA A 116 11.31 10.98 -12.49
C ALA A 116 11.62 11.57 -13.88
N ALA A 117 12.87 11.43 -14.32
CA ALA A 117 13.25 11.87 -15.66
C ALA A 117 12.57 10.95 -16.67
N ALA A 118 11.83 11.53 -17.62
CA ALA A 118 11.25 10.76 -18.71
C ALA A 118 12.38 10.01 -19.43
N LYS A 119 12.30 8.67 -19.49
CA LYS A 119 13.30 7.82 -20.14
C LYS A 119 13.60 8.39 -21.53
N ALA A 120 14.80 8.94 -21.71
CA ALA A 120 15.22 9.41 -23.02
C ALA A 120 15.14 8.23 -23.99
N PRO A 121 14.63 8.43 -25.23
CA PRO A 121 14.60 7.35 -26.22
C PRO A 121 16.03 6.88 -26.42
N ALA A 122 16.29 5.61 -26.09
CA ALA A 122 17.61 5.01 -26.14
C ALA A 122 18.22 5.27 -27.53
N ALA A 123 19.20 6.18 -27.59
CA ALA A 123 19.95 6.43 -28.81
C ALA A 123 20.68 5.13 -29.14
N LYS A 124 20.32 4.51 -30.27
CA LYS A 124 21.04 3.36 -30.84
C LYS A 124 22.49 3.78 -31.09
N VAL A 125 23.37 3.50 -30.14
CA VAL A 125 24.81 3.58 -30.35
C VAL A 125 25.19 2.38 -31.22
N ALA A 126 25.29 2.61 -32.52
CA ALA A 126 25.83 1.63 -33.46
C ALA A 126 27.35 1.50 -33.22
N ALA A 127 27.74 0.53 -32.39
CA ALA A 127 29.12 0.13 -32.23
C ALA A 127 29.58 -0.62 -33.50
N LYS A 128 30.38 0.06 -34.33
CA LYS A 128 31.07 -0.51 -35.49
C LYS A 128 32.35 -1.19 -34.99
N ALA A 129 32.27 -2.48 -34.65
CA ALA A 129 33.44 -3.32 -34.38
C ALA A 129 33.94 -3.95 -35.68
N GLY A 130 35.21 -3.70 -36.03
CA GLY A 130 35.89 -4.30 -37.17
C GLY A 130 36.36 -5.74 -36.88
N PRO A 131 36.56 -6.57 -37.92
CA PRO A 131 36.92 -7.97 -37.75
C PRO A 131 38.44 -8.18 -37.70
N GLN A 132 38.91 -8.95 -36.71
CA GLN A 132 40.17 -9.69 -36.82
C GLN A 132 39.90 -11.18 -36.54
N ALA A 133 40.21 -12.00 -37.53
CA ALA A 133 40.39 -13.45 -37.41
C ALA A 133 41.76 -13.74 -36.75
N PRO A 134 42.01 -14.94 -36.19
CA PRO A 134 42.39 -16.07 -37.04
C PRO A 134 41.97 -17.49 -36.58
N LYS A 135 41.75 -18.33 -37.60
CA LYS A 135 42.11 -19.75 -37.80
C LYS A 135 42.49 -20.61 -36.57
N ALA A 136 41.79 -21.74 -36.38
CA ALA A 136 42.23 -23.12 -36.71
C ALA A 136 41.25 -24.18 -36.16
N ALA A 137 41.06 -25.26 -36.92
CA ALA A 137 40.17 -26.41 -36.68
C ALA A 137 40.94 -27.58 -36.00
N PRO A 138 40.46 -28.85 -36.01
CA PRO A 138 39.19 -29.45 -35.57
C PRO A 138 39.38 -30.69 -34.65
N THR A 139 38.33 -31.21 -34.01
CA THR A 139 38.08 -32.65 -33.68
C THR A 139 36.71 -32.74 -32.97
N ARG A 140 35.64 -33.33 -33.53
CA ARG A 140 35.27 -34.74 -33.76
C ARG A 140 35.24 -35.64 -32.51
N ALA A 141 34.05 -35.85 -31.93
CA ALA A 141 33.46 -37.14 -31.49
C ALA A 141 32.14 -36.84 -30.72
N LYS A 142 30.96 -37.25 -31.19
CA LYS A 142 30.32 -38.58 -31.16
C LYS A 142 29.48 -38.78 -29.87
N ALA A 143 28.16 -38.83 -30.07
CA ALA A 143 27.12 -39.24 -29.12
C ALA A 143 27.38 -40.67 -28.57
N PRO A 144 26.69 -41.07 -27.47
CA PRO A 144 25.41 -41.76 -27.70
C PRO A 144 24.31 -41.56 -26.62
N GLU A 145 23.06 -41.71 -27.06
CA GLU A 145 21.89 -42.27 -26.32
C GLU A 145 22.26 -43.58 -25.56
N PRO A 146 21.51 -44.05 -24.53
CA PRO A 146 20.05 -44.33 -24.55
C PRO A 146 19.41 -44.15 -23.14
N ALA A 147 18.22 -44.60 -22.71
CA ALA A 147 17.17 -45.49 -23.20
C ALA A 147 15.85 -45.17 -22.45
N LYS A 148 14.73 -45.42 -23.10
CA LYS A 148 13.39 -45.56 -22.50
C LYS A 148 13.31 -46.81 -21.61
N ALA A 149 12.61 -46.71 -20.48
CA ALA A 149 11.99 -47.87 -19.83
C ALA A 149 10.61 -47.50 -19.28
N ALA A 150 9.59 -48.20 -19.78
CA ALA A 150 8.23 -48.20 -19.29
C ALA A 150 8.08 -49.19 -18.13
N SER A 151 7.18 -48.92 -17.18
CA SER A 151 6.47 -49.98 -16.47
C SER A 151 5.17 -49.48 -15.85
N ALA A 152 4.10 -50.16 -16.23
CA ALA A 152 2.77 -50.08 -15.67
C ALA A 152 2.65 -50.98 -14.43
N LYS A 153 1.82 -50.58 -13.45
CA LYS A 153 0.96 -51.53 -12.70
C LYS A 153 -0.07 -50.82 -11.82
N ALA A 154 -1.34 -51.03 -12.15
CA ALA A 154 -2.45 -51.04 -11.19
C ALA A 154 -2.46 -52.39 -10.45
N PRO A 155 -3.16 -52.54 -9.30
CA PRO A 155 -4.57 -52.93 -9.39
C PRO A 155 -5.50 -52.39 -8.28
N ALA A 156 -6.79 -52.58 -8.54
CA ALA A 156 -7.96 -52.22 -7.76
C ALA A 156 -8.12 -52.97 -6.41
N LYS A 157 -8.79 -52.32 -5.45
CA LYS A 157 -9.73 -52.99 -4.53
C LYS A 157 -10.66 -51.99 -3.81
N ALA A 158 -11.96 -52.08 -4.10
CA ALA A 158 -13.07 -51.75 -3.19
C ALA A 158 -13.47 -53.06 -2.43
N PRO A 159 -14.31 -53.12 -1.37
CA PRO A 159 -15.62 -52.41 -1.24
C PRO A 159 -16.10 -52.02 0.18
N ALA A 160 -17.31 -51.42 0.22
CA ALA A 160 -18.32 -51.39 1.31
C ALA A 160 -18.05 -50.53 2.56
N GLN A 161 -19.01 -49.98 3.30
CA GLN A 161 -20.44 -49.62 3.20
C GLN A 161 -20.68 -48.63 4.37
N VAL A 162 -21.55 -47.63 4.15
CA VAL A 162 -22.46 -46.88 5.06
C VAL A 162 -22.56 -47.32 6.55
N PRO A 163 -22.84 -46.42 7.54
CA PRO A 163 -24.06 -45.59 7.50
C PRO A 163 -24.10 -44.21 8.19
N ALA A 164 -25.09 -43.44 7.71
CA ALA A 164 -26.05 -42.58 8.42
C ALA A 164 -25.58 -41.36 9.27
N SER A 165 -26.18 -40.22 8.89
CA SER A 165 -26.25 -38.91 9.53
C SER A 165 -26.74 -38.94 11.00
N PRO A 166 -26.71 -37.77 11.67
CA PRO A 166 -27.97 -37.03 11.76
C PRO A 166 -27.88 -35.55 11.37
N ALA A 167 -29.02 -35.08 10.89
CA ALA A 167 -29.29 -33.76 10.34
C ALA A 167 -29.15 -32.63 11.36
N LYS A 168 -28.47 -31.54 10.97
CA LYS A 168 -28.64 -30.22 11.57
C LYS A 168 -29.85 -29.54 10.94
N ALA A 169 -30.79 -29.14 11.79
CA ALA A 169 -32.00 -28.43 11.43
C ALA A 169 -31.70 -27.01 10.90
N PRO A 170 -32.46 -26.49 9.92
CA PRO A 170 -32.43 -25.08 9.59
C PRO A 170 -33.30 -24.28 10.57
N THR A 171 -32.67 -23.44 11.39
CA THR A 171 -33.32 -22.38 12.16
C THR A 171 -33.86 -21.34 11.19
N LYS A 172 -35.17 -21.44 10.92
CA LYS A 172 -35.94 -20.44 10.18
C LYS A 172 -36.35 -19.33 11.15
N ALA A 173 -35.57 -18.26 11.22
CA ALA A 173 -35.98 -17.02 11.89
C ALA A 173 -36.73 -16.11 10.90
N PRO A 174 -37.78 -15.38 11.34
CA PRO A 174 -38.63 -14.58 10.47
C PRO A 174 -38.01 -13.22 10.13
N ALA A 175 -37.98 -12.91 8.83
CA ALA A 175 -37.64 -11.59 8.30
C ALA A 175 -38.58 -10.51 8.88
N LYS A 176 -38.03 -9.64 9.72
CA LYS A 176 -38.65 -8.35 10.06
C LYS A 176 -38.23 -7.31 9.02
N ALA A 177 -39.21 -6.62 8.45
CA ALA A 177 -39.01 -5.57 7.49
C ALA A 177 -38.32 -4.34 8.13
N PRO A 178 -37.48 -3.59 7.38
CA PRO A 178 -36.79 -2.41 7.90
C PRO A 178 -37.79 -1.27 8.18
N THR A 179 -37.98 -0.96 9.46
CA THR A 179 -38.73 0.20 9.92
C THR A 179 -37.88 1.47 9.80
N LYS A 180 -38.46 2.44 9.10
CA LYS A 180 -37.98 3.81 8.85
C LYS A 180 -37.60 4.54 10.16
N ALA A 181 -36.38 5.08 10.18
CA ALA A 181 -35.71 5.69 11.34
C ALA A 181 -36.38 6.98 11.88
N PRO A 182 -36.55 7.12 13.21
CA PRO A 182 -36.54 8.40 13.90
C PRO A 182 -35.12 8.73 14.39
N ALA A 183 -34.66 9.95 14.14
CA ALA A 183 -33.42 10.48 14.71
C ALA A 183 -33.56 10.54 16.25
N LYS A 184 -32.85 9.65 16.94
CA LYS A 184 -32.85 9.51 18.40
C LYS A 184 -31.42 9.70 18.90
N ALA A 185 -31.30 10.25 20.11
CA ALA A 185 -30.06 10.45 20.87
C ALA A 185 -29.07 9.29 20.70
N PRO A 186 -27.74 9.54 20.77
CA PRO A 186 -26.72 8.52 20.52
C PRO A 186 -27.03 7.29 21.37
N ALA A 187 -27.47 6.23 20.69
CA ALA A 187 -27.70 4.95 21.33
C ALA A 187 -26.37 4.51 21.94
N LYS A 188 -26.44 3.86 23.12
CA LYS A 188 -25.27 3.18 23.67
C LYS A 188 -24.71 2.27 22.58
N GLU A 189 -23.44 2.48 22.27
CA GLU A 189 -22.70 1.67 21.30
C GLU A 189 -22.84 0.19 21.70
N VAL A 190 -23.37 -0.64 20.80
CA VAL A 190 -23.66 -2.06 21.10
C VAL A 190 -22.36 -2.82 21.35
N ILE A 191 -21.33 -2.48 20.58
CA ILE A 191 -19.98 -3.02 20.70
C ILE A 191 -19.04 -1.87 21.03
N PRO A 192 -18.36 -1.93 22.18
CA PRO A 192 -17.40 -0.90 22.56
C PRO A 192 -16.37 -0.68 21.46
N ARG A 193 -16.10 0.59 21.15
CA ARG A 193 -15.06 1.03 20.20
C ARG A 193 -15.30 0.66 18.72
N LEU A 194 -16.45 0.12 18.37
CA LEU A 194 -16.81 -0.18 16.97
C LEU A 194 -16.73 1.08 16.08
N ARG A 195 -17.25 2.21 16.56
CA ARG A 195 -17.20 3.49 15.86
C ARG A 195 -15.78 3.97 15.67
N ALA A 196 -14.92 3.85 16.68
CA ALA A 196 -13.51 4.26 16.57
C ALA A 196 -12.77 3.41 15.53
N TRP A 197 -13.02 2.10 15.52
CA TRP A 197 -12.47 1.18 14.52
C TRP A 197 -12.94 1.51 13.09
N LEU A 198 -14.26 1.68 12.89
CA LEU A 198 -14.79 2.10 11.59
C LEU A 198 -14.31 3.49 11.18
N ALA A 199 -14.14 4.42 12.12
CA ALA A 199 -13.61 5.76 11.87
C ALA A 199 -12.20 5.73 11.29
N LYS A 200 -11.32 4.94 11.91
CA LYS A 200 -9.94 4.75 11.46
C LYS A 200 -9.86 4.13 10.07
N LEU A 201 -10.78 3.21 9.74
CA LEU A 201 -10.89 2.62 8.41
C LEU A 201 -11.62 3.52 7.39
N GLN A 202 -12.13 4.69 7.82
CA GLN A 202 -12.98 5.60 7.03
C GLN A 202 -14.31 4.98 6.58
N LEU A 203 -14.87 4.10 7.40
CA LEU A 203 -16.08 3.32 7.18
C LEU A 203 -17.22 3.72 8.14
N GLU A 204 -17.17 4.90 8.76
CA GLU A 204 -18.18 5.37 9.72
C GLU A 204 -19.61 5.34 9.18
N HIS A 205 -19.77 5.49 7.86
CA HIS A 205 -21.07 5.46 7.21
C HIS A 205 -21.76 4.08 7.27
N TYR A 206 -21.01 3.01 7.57
CA TYR A 206 -21.55 1.68 7.82
C TYR A 206 -21.89 1.42 9.30
N LEU A 207 -21.65 2.36 10.22
CA LEU A 207 -21.79 2.13 11.67
C LEU A 207 -23.14 1.50 12.04
N ALA A 208 -24.25 2.10 11.65
CA ALA A 208 -25.58 1.58 11.98
C ALA A 208 -25.86 0.19 11.37
N ALA A 209 -25.30 -0.10 10.18
CA ALA A 209 -25.47 -1.38 9.52
C ALA A 209 -24.57 -2.46 10.15
N ALA A 210 -23.36 -2.09 10.56
CA ALA A 210 -22.42 -2.96 11.28
C ALA A 210 -22.93 -3.32 12.66
N GLU A 211 -23.52 -2.37 13.40
CA GLU A 211 -24.20 -2.64 14.69
C GLU A 211 -25.34 -3.65 14.50
N GLN A 212 -26.21 -3.45 13.51
CA GLN A 212 -27.29 -4.38 13.22
C GLN A 212 -26.77 -5.76 12.79
N TRP A 213 -25.74 -5.81 11.94
CA TRP A 213 -25.13 -7.06 11.50
C TRP A 213 -24.53 -7.82 12.69
N ALA A 214 -23.85 -7.13 13.60
CA ALA A 214 -23.30 -7.73 14.79
C ALA A 214 -24.40 -8.27 15.72
N GLU A 215 -25.51 -7.57 15.91
CA GLU A 215 -26.67 -8.09 16.64
C GLU A 215 -27.26 -9.35 15.98
N GLU A 216 -27.32 -9.39 14.64
CA GLU A 216 -27.86 -10.51 13.88
C GLU A 216 -26.96 -11.75 13.91
N GLN A 217 -25.63 -11.56 13.86
CA GLN A 217 -24.65 -12.64 13.96
C GLN A 217 -24.29 -13.01 15.40
N GLY A 218 -24.70 -12.20 16.38
CA GLY A 218 -24.36 -12.39 17.78
C GLY A 218 -22.91 -12.04 18.11
N ALA A 219 -22.27 -11.16 17.32
CA ALA A 219 -20.94 -10.64 17.61
C ALA A 219 -21.04 -9.64 18.78
N VAL A 220 -20.34 -9.92 19.87
CA VAL A 220 -20.39 -9.11 21.11
C VAL A 220 -19.12 -8.29 21.33
N SER A 221 -18.05 -8.59 20.59
CA SER A 221 -16.77 -7.89 20.69
C SER A 221 -16.27 -7.43 19.31
N LEU A 222 -15.35 -6.47 19.33
CA LEU A 222 -14.69 -5.98 18.13
C LEU A 222 -13.76 -7.06 17.52
N GLU A 223 -13.19 -7.94 18.34
CA GLU A 223 -12.34 -9.07 17.92
C GLU A 223 -13.13 -10.05 17.03
N GLU A 224 -14.32 -10.48 17.45
CA GLU A 224 -15.20 -11.34 16.65
C GLU A 224 -15.56 -10.68 15.32
N LEU A 225 -15.83 -9.37 15.33
CA LEU A 225 -16.10 -8.59 14.11
C LEU A 225 -14.94 -8.56 13.13
N VAL A 226 -13.70 -8.48 13.64
CA VAL A 226 -12.49 -8.51 12.83
C VAL A 226 -12.28 -9.90 12.24
N GLU A 227 -12.48 -10.97 13.02
CA GLU A 227 -12.41 -12.36 12.54
C GLU A 227 -13.43 -12.64 11.43
N PHE A 228 -14.65 -12.11 11.56
CA PHE A 228 -15.72 -12.23 10.56
C PHE A 228 -15.79 -11.05 9.59
N GLY A 229 -14.70 -10.28 9.46
CA GLY A 229 -14.68 -9.04 8.68
C GLY A 229 -15.02 -9.24 7.21
N GLU A 230 -14.66 -10.38 6.61
CA GLU A 230 -14.99 -10.70 5.22
C GLU A 230 -16.51 -10.95 5.02
N ASP A 231 -17.13 -11.70 5.94
CA ASP A 231 -18.57 -11.99 5.90
C ASP A 231 -19.39 -10.73 6.18
N MET A 232 -18.98 -9.92 7.16
CA MET A 232 -19.56 -8.60 7.42
C MET A 232 -19.49 -7.73 6.16
N ALA A 233 -18.31 -7.61 5.55
CA ALA A 233 -18.14 -6.76 4.38
C ALA A 233 -18.97 -7.23 3.18
N LYS A 234 -19.18 -8.54 3.05
CA LYS A 234 -20.02 -9.13 2.01
C LYS A 234 -21.51 -8.88 2.27
N ASP A 235 -21.99 -9.07 3.49
CA ASP A 235 -23.39 -8.91 3.87
C ASP A 235 -23.83 -7.43 3.84
N LEU A 236 -22.95 -6.54 4.29
CA LEU A 236 -23.13 -5.10 4.19
C LEU A 236 -22.98 -4.56 2.76
N LYS A 237 -22.60 -5.42 1.81
CA LYS A 237 -22.34 -5.09 0.40
C LYS A 237 -21.33 -3.95 0.27
N MET A 238 -20.29 -4.01 1.09
CA MET A 238 -19.20 -3.05 1.05
C MET A 238 -18.49 -3.12 -0.29
N LYS A 239 -17.93 -1.98 -0.68
CA LYS A 239 -17.19 -1.84 -1.91
C LYS A 239 -15.97 -2.75 -1.92
N ALA A 240 -15.47 -3.09 -3.11
CA ALA A 240 -14.33 -3.99 -3.23
C ALA A 240 -13.11 -3.49 -2.42
N LEU A 241 -12.82 -2.18 -2.48
CA LEU A 241 -11.74 -1.58 -1.71
C LEU A 241 -12.02 -1.47 -0.22
N GLU A 242 -13.27 -1.22 0.17
CA GLU A 242 -13.66 -1.16 1.58
C GLU A 242 -13.53 -2.53 2.23
N ARG A 243 -13.97 -3.59 1.53
CA ARG A 243 -13.78 -4.98 1.96
C ARG A 243 -12.31 -5.33 2.11
N LYS A 244 -11.48 -4.98 1.11
CA LYS A 244 -10.03 -5.21 1.18
C LYS A 244 -9.42 -4.49 2.38
N ARG A 245 -9.82 -3.24 2.63
CA ARG A 245 -9.38 -2.45 3.79
C ARG A 245 -9.78 -3.10 5.12
N VAL A 246 -11.01 -3.59 5.25
CA VAL A 246 -11.45 -4.31 6.46
C VAL A 246 -10.61 -5.58 6.67
N VAL A 247 -10.36 -6.37 5.62
CA VAL A 247 -9.62 -7.64 5.74
C VAL A 247 -8.13 -7.41 6.00
N GLU A 248 -7.49 -6.48 5.28
CA GLU A 248 -6.04 -6.27 5.37
C GLU A 248 -5.63 -5.35 6.53
N GLN A 249 -6.42 -4.29 6.80
CA GLN A 249 -6.08 -3.28 7.82
C GLN A 249 -6.89 -3.46 9.10
N GLY A 250 -7.98 -4.23 9.08
CA GLY A 250 -8.89 -4.37 10.21
C GLY A 250 -8.21 -4.86 11.49
N GLU A 251 -7.33 -5.85 11.40
CA GLU A 251 -6.61 -6.39 12.57
C GLU A 251 -5.60 -5.39 13.14
N ALA A 252 -4.87 -4.66 12.29
CA ALA A 252 -3.91 -3.66 12.72
C ALA A 252 -4.60 -2.47 13.40
N VAL A 253 -5.69 -1.97 12.80
CA VAL A 253 -6.50 -0.90 13.37
C VAL A 253 -7.20 -1.35 14.65
N PHE A 254 -7.62 -2.62 14.73
CA PHE A 254 -8.17 -3.19 15.95
C PHE A 254 -7.16 -3.12 17.10
N LYS A 255 -5.91 -3.57 16.90
CA LYS A 255 -4.86 -3.48 17.91
C LYS A 255 -4.56 -2.04 18.33
N GLU A 256 -4.60 -1.10 17.39
CA GLU A 256 -4.43 0.34 17.67
C GLU A 256 -5.57 0.90 18.53
N VAL A 257 -6.82 0.57 18.18
CA VAL A 257 -8.02 1.01 18.90
C VAL A 257 -8.14 0.32 20.26
N GLU A 258 -7.67 -0.92 20.40
CA GLU A 258 -7.58 -1.64 21.67
C GLU A 258 -6.54 -1.01 22.60
N ALA A 259 -5.40 -0.58 22.05
CA ALA A 259 -4.35 0.09 22.80
C ALA A 259 -4.69 1.53 23.22
N MET A 260 -5.71 2.16 22.64
CA MET A 260 -6.18 3.45 23.11
C MET A 260 -6.72 3.30 24.55
N PRO A 261 -6.19 4.07 25.52
CA PRO A 261 -6.76 4.08 26.86
C PRO A 261 -8.23 4.49 26.79
N ASP A 262 -9.08 3.94 27.68
CA ASP A 262 -10.47 4.39 27.86
C ASP A 262 -10.48 5.80 28.50
N GLU A 263 -9.84 6.74 27.85
CA GLU A 263 -9.55 8.08 28.33
C GLU A 263 -10.75 8.99 28.08
N VAL A 264 -11.92 8.69 28.67
CA VAL A 264 -12.99 9.70 28.94
C VAL A 264 -14.22 9.21 29.73
N ALA A 265 -14.28 7.99 30.27
CA ALA A 265 -15.48 7.60 31.04
C ALA A 265 -15.57 8.21 32.46
N GLU A 266 -14.50 8.83 32.99
CA GLU A 266 -14.40 9.25 34.41
C GLU A 266 -14.61 10.75 34.70
N VAL A 267 -15.30 11.52 33.85
CA VAL A 267 -15.50 12.97 34.10
C VAL A 267 -16.94 13.42 34.37
N ALA A 268 -17.86 12.50 34.69
CA ALA A 268 -19.27 12.84 34.92
C ALA A 268 -19.81 12.55 36.34
N ASP A 269 -18.97 12.21 37.31
CA ASP A 269 -19.36 12.00 38.72
C ASP A 269 -18.68 13.00 39.69
N SER A 270 -18.25 14.16 39.20
CA SER A 270 -17.82 15.28 40.06
C SER A 270 -18.92 16.34 40.11
N ASP A 271 -19.42 16.58 41.32
CA ASP A 271 -20.14 17.79 41.76
C ASP A 271 -21.64 17.91 41.46
N HIS A 272 -22.43 17.00 42.04
CA HIS A 272 -23.73 17.38 42.58
C HIS A 272 -23.96 16.80 43.98
N ASP A 273 -23.06 17.15 44.90
CA ASP A 273 -23.46 17.36 46.29
C ASP A 273 -24.56 18.42 46.27
N ASN A 274 -25.81 17.94 46.28
CA ASN A 274 -26.94 18.68 46.84
C ASN A 274 -26.60 18.93 48.31
N ASP A 275 -25.84 20.00 48.55
CA ASP A 275 -25.82 20.66 49.84
C ASP A 275 -27.25 21.20 50.05
N ASP A 276 -27.96 20.50 50.93
CA ASP A 276 -29.26 20.83 51.50
C ASP A 276 -29.21 22.23 52.13
N GLY A 277 -29.34 23.27 51.29
CA GLY A 277 -29.62 24.64 51.70
C GLY A 277 -31.08 24.79 52.10
N GLU A 278 -31.44 24.29 53.28
CA GLU A 278 -32.64 24.76 53.99
C GLU A 278 -32.49 26.26 54.31
N GLY A 279 -33.45 27.06 53.84
CA GLY A 279 -33.76 28.38 54.40
C GLY A 279 -33.40 29.55 53.49
N ASP A 280 -34.40 30.22 52.95
CA ASP A 280 -34.95 31.41 53.58
C ASP A 280 -35.96 32.08 52.62
N ASP A 281 -37.17 32.27 53.14
CA ASP A 281 -38.26 32.97 52.48
C ASP A 281 -37.87 34.44 52.24
N GLY A 282 -37.91 34.87 50.97
CA GLY A 282 -37.65 36.27 50.63
C GLY A 282 -38.14 36.60 49.24
N ASP A 283 -39.43 36.97 49.17
CA ASP A 283 -39.96 37.86 48.13
C ASP A 283 -38.97 39.00 47.84
N ASP A 284 -38.70 39.29 46.56
CA ASP A 284 -38.63 40.65 46.01
C ASP A 284 -38.13 40.60 44.54
N ASP A 285 -39.09 40.72 43.63
CA ASP A 285 -39.18 41.80 42.66
C ASP A 285 -37.83 42.42 42.19
N PHE A 286 -37.26 41.93 41.08
CA PHE A 286 -36.53 42.79 40.14
C PHE A 286 -36.32 42.10 38.78
N HIS A 287 -37.23 42.39 37.84
CA HIS A 287 -36.88 42.35 36.43
C HIS A 287 -35.85 43.45 36.14
N GLU A 288 -34.92 43.16 35.21
CA GLU A 288 -34.06 44.09 34.45
C GLU A 288 -32.56 44.04 34.81
N GLY A 289 -31.78 43.28 34.02
CA GLY A 289 -30.31 43.37 34.06
C GLY A 289 -29.53 42.11 33.66
N ARG A 290 -29.83 41.49 32.51
CA ARG A 290 -29.03 40.34 32.00
C ARG A 290 -28.45 40.61 30.61
N ASN A 291 -27.70 41.71 30.50
CA ASN A 291 -26.93 42.05 29.29
C ASN A 291 -25.49 42.52 29.60
N ALA A 292 -24.88 42.04 30.69
CA ALA A 292 -23.53 42.42 31.11
C ALA A 292 -22.61 41.22 31.39
N GLN A 293 -22.82 40.08 30.73
CA GLN A 293 -22.08 38.83 30.98
C GLN A 293 -21.19 38.38 29.80
N LEU A 294 -20.87 39.29 28.85
CA LEU A 294 -20.03 38.98 27.69
C LEU A 294 -18.63 39.65 27.71
N ASP A 295 -18.15 40.16 28.85
CA ASP A 295 -16.81 40.79 28.91
C ASP A 295 -15.82 40.16 29.90
N THR A 296 -16.18 39.11 30.65
CA THR A 296 -15.25 38.48 31.61
C THR A 296 -14.41 37.34 31.03
N GLU A 297 -14.78 36.74 29.90
CA GLU A 297 -13.95 35.67 29.29
C GLU A 297 -12.71 36.21 28.56
N ARG A 298 -12.65 37.52 28.27
CA ARG A 298 -11.49 38.14 27.61
C ARG A 298 -10.36 38.50 28.57
N ASP A 299 -10.66 38.71 29.86
CA ASP A 299 -9.64 39.09 30.86
C ASP A 299 -8.94 37.89 31.51
N ILE A 300 -9.53 36.69 31.48
CA ILE A 300 -8.91 35.49 32.07
C ILE A 300 -7.75 34.97 31.19
N ALA A 301 -7.78 35.21 29.88
CA ALA A 301 -6.67 34.87 28.98
C ALA A 301 -5.44 35.79 29.16
N ALA A 302 -5.57 36.94 29.82
CA ALA A 302 -4.47 37.89 30.03
C ALA A 302 -3.64 37.59 31.29
N LEU A 303 -4.18 36.84 32.26
CA LEU A 303 -3.52 36.59 33.56
C LEU A 303 -2.76 35.25 33.64
N SER A 304 -2.85 34.39 32.62
CA SER A 304 -2.10 33.12 32.55
C SER A 304 -0.73 33.25 31.88
N ARG A 305 -0.31 34.45 31.47
CA ARG A 305 1.03 34.68 30.95
C ARG A 305 1.99 34.94 32.11
N VAL A 306 2.30 33.88 32.83
CA VAL A 306 3.45 33.85 33.75
C VAL A 306 4.69 34.18 32.92
N ASP A 307 5.29 35.33 33.19
CA ASP A 307 6.64 35.70 32.77
C ASP A 307 7.63 34.65 33.32
N VAL A 308 7.79 33.55 32.59
CA VAL A 308 9.01 32.74 32.68
C VAL A 308 10.04 33.50 31.86
N GLU A 309 10.82 34.31 32.58
CA GLU A 309 11.97 35.02 32.06
C GLU A 309 12.87 34.03 31.30
N PRO A 310 13.09 34.21 29.98
CA PRO A 310 13.93 33.31 29.22
C PRO A 310 15.36 33.37 29.79
N PRO A 311 16.03 32.23 29.99
CA PRO A 311 17.41 32.24 30.47
C PRO A 311 18.29 33.03 29.50
N ASP A 312 19.04 33.97 30.08
CA ASP A 312 20.01 34.84 29.42
C ASP A 312 20.87 34.03 28.42
N PRO A 313 20.96 34.40 27.13
CA PRO A 313 21.75 33.66 26.17
C PRO A 313 23.22 33.61 26.62
N GLU A 314 23.72 32.41 26.92
CA GLU A 314 25.13 32.18 27.23
C GLU A 314 26.02 32.86 26.15
N PRO A 315 27.04 33.64 26.55
CA PRO A 315 27.97 34.22 25.59
C PRO A 315 28.68 33.10 24.82
N PRO A 316 28.92 33.28 23.52
CA PRO A 316 29.50 32.25 22.67
C PRO A 316 30.84 31.79 23.25
N ARG A 317 30.89 30.53 23.69
CA ARG A 317 32.12 29.88 24.14
C ARG A 317 33.16 29.99 23.02
N ALA A 318 34.27 30.66 23.35
CA ALA A 318 35.40 30.83 22.45
C ALA A 318 35.86 29.46 21.93
N ARG A 319 35.77 29.27 20.61
CA ARG A 319 36.32 28.10 19.94
C ARG A 319 37.82 28.01 20.29
N PRO A 320 38.33 26.84 20.75
CA PRO A 320 39.76 26.66 20.89
C PRO A 320 40.42 26.79 19.51
N ALA A 321 41.47 27.62 19.45
CA ALA A 321 42.28 27.82 18.27
C ALA A 321 42.78 26.45 17.73
N PRO A 322 42.71 26.20 16.42
CA PRO A 322 43.25 24.96 15.86
C PRO A 322 44.76 24.92 16.13
N ALA A 323 45.19 23.85 16.80
CA ALA A 323 46.57 23.55 17.04
C ALA A 323 47.35 23.57 15.72
N ARG A 324 48.42 24.34 15.74
CA ARG A 324 49.37 24.56 14.66
C ARG A 324 50.06 23.24 14.31
N ALA A 325 49.45 22.45 13.43
CA ALA A 325 50.07 21.26 12.86
C ALA A 325 51.28 21.69 12.01
N THR A 326 52.44 21.22 12.44
CA THR A 326 53.71 21.31 11.76
C THR A 326 53.60 20.73 10.35
N ARG A 327 53.96 21.57 9.38
CA ARG A 327 54.02 21.31 7.94
C ARG A 327 55.24 20.42 7.64
N PRO A 328 55.09 19.16 7.16
CA PRO A 328 56.20 18.44 6.58
C PRO A 328 56.44 18.88 5.12
N ALA A 329 57.70 18.70 4.71
CA ALA A 329 58.32 19.27 3.54
C ALA A 329 57.68 18.85 2.20
N ALA A 330 57.83 19.77 1.24
CA ALA A 330 57.36 19.68 -0.13
C ALA A 330 57.87 18.44 -0.88
N GLN A 331 56.94 17.65 -1.43
CA GLN A 331 57.19 16.83 -2.62
C GLN A 331 56.53 17.51 -3.82
N ARG A 332 57.37 18.03 -4.72
CA ARG A 332 57.01 18.56 -6.03
C ARG A 332 56.38 17.43 -6.86
N GLN A 333 55.15 17.59 -7.31
CA GLN A 333 54.62 16.87 -8.46
C GLN A 333 54.85 17.66 -9.75
N PRO A 334 55.19 17.01 -10.87
CA PRO A 334 55.40 17.66 -12.16
C PRO A 334 54.08 18.10 -12.81
N GLU A 335 54.12 19.27 -13.46
CA GLU A 335 53.01 19.88 -14.22
C GLU A 335 52.50 18.98 -15.36
N PRO A 336 51.16 18.90 -15.57
CA PRO A 336 50.60 18.30 -16.78
C PRO A 336 50.66 19.29 -17.97
N PRO A 337 50.89 18.79 -19.21
CA PRO A 337 51.03 19.64 -20.40
C PRO A 337 49.70 20.24 -20.88
N ALA A 338 49.83 21.45 -21.43
CA ALA A 338 48.77 22.30 -21.96
C ALA A 338 47.86 21.63 -22.99
N GLN A 339 46.55 21.82 -22.84
CA GLN A 339 45.56 21.49 -23.86
C GLN A 339 45.43 22.63 -24.88
N PRO A 340 45.23 22.34 -26.18
CA PRO A 340 45.11 23.35 -27.23
C PRO A 340 43.69 23.94 -27.33
N GLU A 341 43.63 25.24 -27.58
CA GLU A 341 42.39 26.03 -27.73
C GLU A 341 41.52 25.59 -28.93
N PRO A 342 40.17 25.70 -28.81
CA PRO A 342 39.29 25.45 -29.93
C PRO A 342 39.30 26.60 -30.94
N ARG A 343 39.75 26.26 -32.16
CA ARG A 343 39.68 27.09 -33.38
C ARG A 343 38.27 27.61 -33.63
N ARG A 344 38.15 28.94 -33.68
CA ARG A 344 37.05 29.66 -34.34
C ARG A 344 37.03 29.30 -35.83
N PHE A 345 35.95 28.70 -36.31
CA PHE A 345 35.63 28.69 -37.74
C PHE A 345 34.46 29.64 -38.01
N ALA A 346 34.77 30.63 -38.83
CA ALA A 346 33.85 31.58 -39.41
C ALA A 346 33.16 30.97 -40.65
N ARG A 347 31.87 31.31 -40.80
CA ARG A 347 31.21 31.83 -42.01
C ARG A 347 31.36 31.06 -43.35
N GLY A 348 30.22 30.59 -43.86
CA GLY A 348 29.94 30.35 -45.29
C GLY A 348 28.48 29.91 -45.43
N GLN A 349 27.55 30.76 -45.89
CA GLN A 349 27.26 31.14 -47.28
C GLN A 349 26.62 29.97 -48.06
N GLY A 350 25.37 30.17 -48.48
CA GLY A 350 24.42 29.13 -48.86
C GLY A 350 24.57 28.49 -50.23
N PHE A 351 23.65 27.56 -50.50
CA PHE A 351 23.31 27.07 -51.84
C PHE A 351 21.83 26.67 -51.83
N GLY A 352 21.08 27.18 -52.81
CA GLY A 352 19.76 26.69 -53.17
C GLY A 352 19.82 25.43 -54.04
N GLY A 353 18.65 24.87 -54.32
CA GLY A 353 18.44 23.74 -55.22
C GLY A 353 17.18 22.98 -54.77
N GLU A 354 15.99 23.38 -55.23
CA GLU A 354 15.32 22.88 -56.44
C GLU A 354 14.75 21.46 -56.30
N GLU A 355 13.44 21.42 -56.53
CA GLU A 355 12.52 20.35 -56.89
C GLU A 355 13.14 19.01 -57.34
N THR A 356 12.58 17.90 -56.84
CA THR A 356 12.00 16.82 -57.66
C THR A 356 11.10 15.94 -56.79
N GLY A 357 9.97 15.51 -57.36
CA GLY A 357 8.99 14.63 -56.75
C GLY A 357 9.27 13.14 -56.93
N ALA A 358 8.19 12.35 -56.81
CA ALA A 358 8.06 10.88 -56.85
C ALA A 358 7.95 10.28 -55.43
N GLU A 359 6.73 10.03 -54.95
CA GLU A 359 5.96 8.79 -55.20
C GLU A 359 6.57 7.56 -54.52
N ASN A 360 5.71 6.86 -53.78
CA ASN A 360 5.83 5.47 -53.32
C ASN A 360 6.46 5.23 -51.93
N GLY A 361 5.62 4.87 -50.96
CA GLY A 361 6.08 4.45 -49.63
C GLY A 361 4.99 4.39 -48.55
N GLY A 362 3.83 3.80 -48.84
CA GLY A 362 2.79 3.54 -47.84
C GLY A 362 3.21 2.43 -46.86
N TYR A 363 4.05 2.76 -45.88
CA TYR A 363 4.44 1.88 -44.78
C TYR A 363 3.91 2.43 -43.45
N TYR A 364 2.85 1.79 -42.96
CA TYR A 364 2.38 1.76 -41.56
C TYR A 364 2.69 2.97 -40.68
N ASN A 365 2.02 4.10 -40.93
CA ASN A 365 1.80 5.10 -39.89
C ASN A 365 0.63 4.59 -39.02
N LYS A 366 0.92 3.56 -38.20
CA LYS A 366 0.04 3.14 -37.10
C LYS A 366 0.18 4.22 -36.04
N SER A 367 -0.59 5.28 -36.21
CA SER A 367 -0.97 6.17 -35.13
C SER A 367 -1.44 5.29 -33.98
N SER A 368 -0.55 5.08 -33.00
CA SER A 368 -0.92 4.67 -31.66
C SER A 368 -1.86 5.76 -31.17
N SER A 369 -3.15 5.57 -31.45
CA SER A 369 -4.23 6.27 -30.80
C SER A 369 -3.90 6.18 -29.32
N THR A 370 -3.50 7.31 -28.74
CA THR A 370 -3.38 7.55 -27.31
C THR A 370 -4.79 7.59 -26.73
N GLY A 371 -5.61 6.58 -27.03
CA GLY A 371 -6.81 6.31 -26.28
C GLY A 371 -6.32 5.97 -24.89
N GLU A 372 -6.57 6.88 -23.95
CA GLU A 372 -6.33 6.65 -22.54
C GLU A 372 -6.92 5.27 -22.20
N GLU A 373 -6.11 4.41 -21.58
CA GLU A 373 -6.52 3.06 -21.21
C GLU A 373 -7.81 3.14 -20.39
N ARG A 374 -8.85 2.44 -20.84
CA ARG A 374 -10.12 2.34 -20.12
C ARG A 374 -10.22 0.96 -19.48
N ARG A 375 -10.57 0.91 -18.21
CA ARG A 375 -10.83 -0.33 -17.47
C ARG A 375 -12.26 -0.32 -16.94
N ILE A 376 -12.87 -1.48 -16.86
CA ILE A 376 -14.20 -1.69 -16.31
C ILE A 376 -14.04 -1.72 -14.80
N ASP A 377 -14.59 -0.69 -14.14
CA ASP A 377 -14.66 -0.62 -12.69
C ASP A 377 -15.65 -1.71 -12.20
N PRO A 378 -15.20 -2.68 -11.37
CA PRO A 378 -16.02 -3.81 -10.94
C PRO A 378 -17.23 -3.39 -10.08
N GLU A 379 -17.25 -2.17 -9.52
CA GLU A 379 -18.35 -1.64 -8.73
C GLU A 379 -19.56 -1.26 -9.59
N ASP A 380 -19.33 -0.49 -10.64
CA ASP A 380 -20.40 0.08 -11.47
C ASP A 380 -20.51 -0.55 -12.86
N GLY A 381 -19.54 -1.40 -13.22
CA GLY A 381 -19.46 -2.07 -14.51
C GLY A 381 -19.18 -1.13 -15.68
N LYS A 382 -18.74 0.11 -15.42
CA LYS A 382 -18.50 1.09 -16.49
C LYS A 382 -17.01 1.18 -16.81
N ALA A 383 -16.73 1.38 -18.10
CA ALA A 383 -15.38 1.64 -18.56
C ALA A 383 -14.96 3.08 -18.17
N LYS A 384 -14.06 3.21 -17.20
CA LYS A 384 -13.48 4.50 -16.76
C LYS A 384 -12.01 4.57 -17.16
N THR A 385 -11.50 5.78 -17.36
CA THR A 385 -10.06 6.05 -17.44
C THR A 385 -9.48 6.15 -16.02
N PHE A 386 -8.16 5.98 -15.87
CA PHE A 386 -7.51 6.08 -14.56
C PHE A 386 -7.75 7.45 -13.91
N LYS A 387 -7.80 8.51 -14.72
CA LYS A 387 -8.05 9.87 -14.24
C LYS A 387 -9.49 10.07 -13.75
N GLU A 388 -10.46 9.50 -14.44
CA GLU A 388 -11.87 9.51 -14.00
C GLU A 388 -12.04 8.73 -12.70
N LEU A 389 -11.44 7.53 -12.62
CA LEU A 389 -11.42 6.71 -11.42
C LEU A 389 -10.78 7.48 -10.24
N GLN A 390 -9.61 8.07 -10.46
CA GLN A 390 -8.92 8.83 -9.43
C GLN A 390 -9.75 10.03 -8.94
N ALA A 391 -10.36 10.81 -9.84
CA ALA A 391 -11.20 11.93 -9.45
C ALA A 391 -12.44 11.50 -8.64
N GLU A 392 -13.03 10.35 -8.97
CA GLU A 392 -14.19 9.82 -8.26
C GLU A 392 -13.81 9.27 -6.88
N TYR A 393 -12.65 8.63 -6.75
CA TYR A 393 -12.26 7.93 -5.52
C TYR A 393 -11.28 8.70 -4.62
N THR A 394 -10.73 9.84 -5.06
CA THR A 394 -9.73 10.65 -4.31
C THR A 394 -10.16 11.12 -2.92
N HIS A 395 -11.47 11.14 -2.64
CA HIS A 395 -11.99 11.60 -1.35
C HIS A 395 -12.18 10.46 -0.34
N LEU A 396 -12.09 9.21 -0.80
CA LEU A 396 -12.30 8.00 0.01
C LEU A 396 -11.03 7.13 0.12
N TYR A 397 -10.12 7.27 -0.85
CA TYR A 397 -8.93 6.43 -0.97
C TYR A 397 -7.71 7.28 -1.30
N SER A 398 -6.56 6.83 -0.79
CA SER A 398 -5.27 7.40 -1.15
C SER A 398 -4.94 7.14 -2.62
N PRO A 399 -4.10 7.98 -3.27
CA PRO A 399 -3.68 7.76 -4.65
C PRO A 399 -3.05 6.38 -4.91
N HIS A 400 -2.40 5.81 -3.90
CA HIS A 400 -1.79 4.48 -3.97
C HIS A 400 -2.86 3.38 -4.05
N GLU A 401 -3.84 3.38 -3.13
CA GLU A 401 -4.96 2.42 -3.12
C GLU A 401 -5.74 2.47 -4.44
N ILE A 402 -5.95 3.68 -4.99
CA ILE A 402 -6.63 3.85 -6.30
C ILE A 402 -5.81 3.21 -7.44
N SER A 403 -4.48 3.31 -7.39
CA SER A 403 -3.59 2.68 -8.38
C SER A 403 -3.64 1.16 -8.29
N GLU A 404 -3.65 0.60 -7.09
CA GLU A 404 -3.82 -0.85 -6.90
C GLU A 404 -5.19 -1.33 -7.38
N TYR A 405 -6.26 -0.60 -7.03
CA TYR A 405 -7.60 -0.87 -7.53
C TYR A 405 -7.67 -0.89 -9.05
N TRP A 406 -7.05 0.10 -9.69
CA TRP A 406 -6.99 0.19 -11.14
C TRP A 406 -6.33 -1.04 -11.77
N ASN A 407 -5.29 -1.59 -11.12
CA ASN A 407 -4.60 -2.79 -11.59
C ASN A 407 -5.50 -4.04 -11.53
N GLU A 408 -6.39 -4.11 -10.55
CA GLU A 408 -7.40 -5.18 -10.41
C GLU A 408 -8.60 -5.01 -11.39
N CYS A 409 -8.86 -3.80 -11.89
CA CYS A 409 -9.93 -3.55 -12.86
C CYS A 409 -9.67 -4.25 -14.20
N ALA A 410 -10.73 -4.81 -14.82
CA ALA A 410 -10.62 -5.50 -16.10
C ALA A 410 -10.42 -4.51 -17.26
N VAL A 411 -9.44 -4.75 -18.15
CA VAL A 411 -9.22 -3.86 -19.31
C VAL A 411 -10.42 -3.91 -20.27
N ALA A 412 -11.01 -2.74 -20.54
CA ALA A 412 -12.18 -2.64 -21.41
C ALA A 412 -11.80 -3.07 -22.84
N GLY A 413 -12.48 -4.09 -23.37
CA GLY A 413 -12.18 -4.66 -24.69
C GLY A 413 -11.22 -5.84 -24.67
N SER A 414 -10.70 -6.24 -23.52
CA SER A 414 -10.11 -7.57 -23.37
C SER A 414 -11.22 -8.61 -23.51
N THR A 415 -11.18 -9.42 -24.57
CA THR A 415 -12.12 -10.53 -24.80
C THR A 415 -11.88 -11.70 -23.85
N ALA A 416 -11.10 -11.51 -22.78
CA ALA A 416 -11.00 -12.44 -21.68
C ALA A 416 -12.39 -12.60 -21.04
N LYS A 417 -12.95 -13.80 -21.18
CA LYS A 417 -14.24 -14.22 -20.63
C LYS A 417 -14.33 -13.75 -19.17
N PRO A 418 -15.24 -12.83 -18.83
CA PRO A 418 -15.35 -12.31 -17.48
C PRO A 418 -15.67 -13.46 -16.51
N ALA A 419 -15.02 -13.46 -15.35
CA ALA A 419 -15.50 -14.20 -14.20
C ALA A 419 -16.96 -13.76 -13.92
N PRO A 420 -17.87 -14.69 -13.56
CA PRO A 420 -19.28 -14.37 -13.41
C PRO A 420 -19.45 -13.19 -12.44
N PRO A 421 -20.25 -12.18 -12.80
CA PRO A 421 -20.46 -11.02 -11.94
C PRO A 421 -21.11 -11.46 -10.63
N ALA A 422 -20.60 -10.94 -9.51
CA ALA A 422 -21.39 -10.88 -8.28
C ALA A 422 -22.73 -10.19 -8.61
N SER A 423 -23.83 -10.82 -8.21
CA SER A 423 -25.20 -10.47 -8.59
C SER A 423 -25.50 -8.97 -8.52
N PRO A 424 -26.27 -8.41 -9.47
CA PRO A 424 -26.60 -7.00 -9.49
C PRO A 424 -27.40 -6.61 -8.24
N ALA A 425 -26.90 -5.61 -7.51
CA ALA A 425 -27.65 -4.94 -6.46
C ALA A 425 -28.93 -4.30 -7.05
N PRO A 426 -30.09 -4.39 -6.35
CA PRO A 426 -31.30 -3.72 -6.79
C PRO A 426 -31.11 -2.19 -6.70
N GLN A 427 -31.30 -1.52 -7.83
CA GLN A 427 -31.32 -0.06 -7.90
C GLN A 427 -32.40 0.50 -6.97
N ALA A 428 -32.03 1.51 -6.18
CA ALA A 428 -32.97 2.29 -5.38
C ALA A 428 -34.11 2.84 -6.27
N PRO A 429 -35.39 2.67 -5.89
CA PRO A 429 -36.50 3.18 -6.69
C PRO A 429 -36.50 4.72 -6.69
N LYS A 430 -36.57 5.31 -7.88
CA LYS A 430 -36.88 6.74 -8.08
C LYS A 430 -38.19 7.11 -7.35
N PRO A 431 -38.27 8.28 -6.70
CA PRO A 431 -39.49 8.72 -6.03
C PRO A 431 -40.60 8.98 -7.06
N ALA A 432 -41.65 8.16 -7.01
CA ALA A 432 -42.88 8.38 -7.76
C ALA A 432 -43.73 9.48 -7.08
N PRO A 433 -44.51 10.26 -7.85
CA PRO A 433 -45.20 11.45 -7.35
C PRO A 433 -46.30 11.10 -6.34
N GLN A 434 -46.37 11.92 -5.28
CA GLN A 434 -47.30 11.81 -4.16
C GLN A 434 -48.78 11.79 -4.64
N GLY A 435 -49.37 10.60 -4.66
CA GLY A 435 -50.80 10.37 -4.85
C GLY A 435 -51.55 10.55 -3.53
N LYS A 436 -52.60 11.35 -3.58
CA LYS A 436 -53.47 11.80 -2.49
C LYS A 436 -54.01 10.65 -1.63
N SER A 437 -53.94 10.84 -0.32
CA SER A 437 -54.51 9.99 0.73
C SER A 437 -56.04 9.89 0.62
N GLN A 438 -56.55 8.66 0.63
CA GLN A 438 -57.95 8.36 0.97
C GLN A 438 -58.02 7.76 2.39
N PRO A 439 -59.06 8.10 3.17
CA PRO A 439 -59.18 7.71 4.58
C PRO A 439 -59.64 6.26 4.76
N TRP A 440 -59.13 5.62 5.81
CA TRP A 440 -59.50 4.27 6.25
C TRP A 440 -60.97 4.16 6.65
N GLY A 441 -61.69 3.25 5.98
CA GLY A 441 -63.00 2.77 6.40
C GLY A 441 -62.86 1.60 7.37
N ALA A 442 -63.54 1.72 8.51
CA ALA A 442 -63.74 0.68 9.50
C ALA A 442 -64.48 -0.52 8.90
N GLY A 443 -63.90 -1.72 9.02
CA GLY A 443 -64.53 -2.98 8.63
C GLY A 443 -64.53 -3.95 9.80
N GLY A 444 -65.66 -4.04 10.51
CA GLY A 444 -65.84 -4.90 11.67
C GLY A 444 -65.84 -6.39 11.33
N SER A 445 -65.18 -7.16 12.18
CA SER A 445 -65.19 -8.62 12.21
C SER A 445 -66.54 -9.16 12.65
N LYS A 446 -67.23 -9.90 11.77
CA LYS A 446 -68.36 -10.76 12.13
C LYS A 446 -67.86 -12.19 12.33
N LEU A 447 -67.78 -12.61 13.60
CA LEU A 447 -67.75 -14.01 14.00
C LEU A 447 -69.07 -14.68 13.55
N ARG A 448 -68.97 -15.86 12.93
CA ARG A 448 -70.08 -16.79 12.79
C ARG A 448 -69.91 -17.91 13.82
N PHE A 449 -70.94 -18.11 14.62
CA PHE A 449 -71.37 -19.41 15.16
C PHE A 449 -72.86 -19.54 14.85
#